data_AF-A0A5K7YUW6-F1
#
_entry.id   AF-A0A5K7YUW6-F1
#
_cell.length_a   1.000
_cell.length_b   1.000
_cell.length_c   1.000
_cell.angle_alpha   90.00
_cell.angle_beta   90.00
_cell.angle_gamma   90.00
#
_symmetry.space_group_name_H-M   'P 1'
#
loop_
_entity.id
_entity.type
_entity.pdbx_description
1 polymer ?
#
loop_
_entity_poly.entity_id
_entity_poly.type
_entity_poly.pdbx_seq_one_letter_code
_entity_poly.pdbx_strand_id
1 'polypeptide(L)'
;MSNIKRESPVRFKASPLKAEVRDNWTVALEYDDEGQGPWLVDLAHKTRWDLQDSRVGEQRPCDLAVPETPGRCTLANDTLVNRMNRTQASIYHLGAAAPAMPDFPGYTDVSESTVFLALFGRQAFLVAEKLTNLDFLDPAMEAPFLLQGPLCHVPCQIVTLEKTADGAGGILLTCSRGYGDSMLHAVMEAGAEFGLRPAGENRFSAWIQGLQG
;
A
#
# COMPACT_ATOMS: atom_id res chain seq x y z
N MET A 1 1.48 -17.60 29.36
CA MET A 1 1.45 -16.28 28.69
C MET A 1 0.50 -16.39 27.52
N SER A 2 -0.55 -15.57 27.47
CA SER A 2 -1.45 -15.52 26.32
C SER A 2 -0.75 -14.78 25.18
N ASN A 3 -0.55 -15.46 24.05
CA ASN A 3 -0.01 -14.80 22.86
C ASN A 3 -1.03 -13.76 22.37
N ILE A 4 -0.59 -12.51 22.24
CA ILE A 4 -1.42 -11.42 21.70
C ILE A 4 -1.56 -11.69 20.20
N LYS A 5 -2.78 -11.87 19.72
CA LYS A 5 -3.07 -12.06 18.30
C LYS A 5 -3.21 -10.69 17.62
N ARG A 6 -2.44 -10.43 16.57
CA ARG A 6 -2.61 -9.25 15.72
C ARG A 6 -3.54 -9.59 14.58
N GLU A 7 -4.50 -8.72 14.34
CA GLU A 7 -5.59 -8.93 13.38
C GLU A 7 -5.55 -7.83 12.32
N SER A 8 -5.75 -8.22 11.07
CA SER A 8 -5.95 -7.25 9.99
C SER A 8 -7.27 -6.51 10.17
N PRO A 9 -7.35 -5.20 9.83
CA PRO A 9 -8.62 -4.49 9.78
C PRO A 9 -9.47 -4.89 8.57
N VAL A 10 -8.94 -5.71 7.67
CA VAL A 10 -9.64 -6.24 6.50
C VAL A 10 -9.80 -7.75 6.61
N ARG A 11 -10.93 -8.28 6.13
CA ARG A 11 -11.21 -9.71 6.10
C ARG A 11 -11.90 -10.10 4.81
N PHE A 12 -11.18 -10.79 3.93
CA PHE A 12 -11.78 -11.36 2.73
C PHE A 12 -12.77 -12.47 3.09
N LYS A 13 -13.83 -12.62 2.28
CA LYS A 13 -14.75 -13.76 2.40
C LYS A 13 -14.09 -15.09 2.02
N ALA A 14 -13.10 -15.04 1.13
CA ALA A 14 -12.29 -16.20 0.78
C ALA A 14 -11.29 -16.53 1.91
N SER A 15 -11.08 -17.82 2.16
CA SER A 15 -10.00 -18.27 3.04
C SER A 15 -8.71 -18.43 2.24
N PRO A 16 -7.55 -18.05 2.79
CA PRO A 16 -6.28 -18.29 2.12
C PRO A 16 -6.01 -19.80 2.01
N LEU A 17 -5.50 -20.23 0.85
CA LEU A 17 -5.01 -21.59 0.63
C LEU A 17 -3.74 -21.83 1.45
N LYS A 18 -2.88 -20.81 1.49
CA LYS A 18 -1.63 -20.83 2.25
C LYS A 18 -1.52 -19.55 3.07
N ALA A 19 -1.21 -19.72 4.35
CA ALA A 19 -0.96 -18.62 5.27
C ALA A 19 0.16 -19.01 6.23
N GLU A 20 0.80 -17.99 6.81
CA GLU A 20 1.80 -18.18 7.85
C GLU A 20 1.65 -17.14 8.95
N VAL A 21 2.26 -17.43 10.10
CA VAL A 21 2.26 -16.50 11.24
C VAL A 21 3.60 -15.77 11.29
N ARG A 22 3.57 -14.44 11.15
CA ARG A 22 4.74 -13.56 11.28
C ARG A 22 4.44 -12.45 12.29
N ASP A 23 5.25 -12.34 13.34
CA ASP A 23 5.09 -11.33 14.39
C ASP A 23 3.63 -11.22 14.90
N ASN A 24 3.02 -12.38 15.16
CA ASN A 24 1.63 -12.56 15.58
C ASN A 24 0.54 -12.13 14.58
N TRP A 25 0.90 -11.75 13.35
CA TRP A 25 -0.03 -11.61 12.22
C TRP A 25 -0.26 -12.96 11.55
N THR A 26 -1.48 -13.21 11.10
CA THR A 26 -1.75 -14.27 10.11
C THR A 26 -1.69 -13.63 8.73
N VAL A 27 -0.65 -13.95 7.95
CA VAL A 27 -0.42 -13.39 6.61
C VAL A 27 -0.87 -14.39 5.57
N ALA A 28 -1.78 -13.97 4.69
CA ALA A 28 -2.18 -14.76 3.53
C ALA A 28 -1.07 -14.74 2.47
N LEU A 29 -0.52 -15.91 2.15
CA LEU A 29 0.51 -16.06 1.13
C LEU A 29 -0.10 -16.30 -0.25
N GLU A 30 -1.16 -17.10 -0.31
CA GLU A 30 -1.83 -17.52 -1.55
C GLU A 30 -3.32 -17.79 -1.29
N TYR A 31 -4.17 -17.54 -2.30
CA TYR A 31 -5.57 -18.00 -2.35
C TYR A 31 -5.76 -19.07 -3.45
N ASP A 32 -6.78 -19.91 -3.29
CA ASP A 32 -7.03 -21.08 -4.15
C ASP A 32 -7.37 -20.72 -5.63
N ASP A 33 -8.01 -19.56 -5.85
CA ASP A 33 -8.34 -19.02 -7.18
C ASP A 33 -8.06 -17.51 -7.27
N GLU A 34 -6.79 -17.15 -7.37
CA GLU A 34 -6.37 -15.76 -7.58
C GLU A 34 -6.63 -15.25 -9.01
N GLY A 35 -6.91 -16.15 -9.96
CA GLY A 35 -7.19 -15.80 -11.35
C GLY A 35 -6.11 -14.96 -12.05
N GLN A 36 -6.54 -14.20 -13.05
CA GLN A 36 -5.70 -13.30 -13.87
C GLN A 36 -5.71 -11.83 -13.39
N GLY A 37 -6.39 -11.56 -12.27
CA GLY A 37 -6.51 -10.22 -11.71
C GLY A 37 -7.61 -9.36 -12.38
N PRO A 38 -7.77 -8.10 -11.94
CA PRO A 38 -6.93 -7.40 -10.97
C PRO A 38 -6.97 -8.04 -9.58
N TRP A 39 -5.98 -7.73 -8.75
CA TRP A 39 -5.81 -8.30 -7.43
C TRP A 39 -5.91 -7.24 -6.34
N LEU A 40 -6.52 -7.61 -5.22
CA LEU A 40 -6.49 -6.86 -3.97
C LEU A 40 -5.73 -7.69 -2.92
N VAL A 41 -4.68 -7.12 -2.36
CA VAL A 41 -3.83 -7.79 -1.36
C VAL A 41 -3.86 -7.01 -0.04
N ASP A 42 -4.06 -7.75 1.05
CA ASP A 42 -3.91 -7.22 2.41
C ASP A 42 -2.43 -7.17 2.80
N LEU A 43 -1.97 -5.97 3.14
CA LEU A 43 -0.60 -5.68 3.55
C LEU A 43 -0.54 -5.08 4.96
N ALA A 44 -1.62 -5.15 5.75
CA ALA A 44 -1.70 -4.51 7.06
C ALA A 44 -0.53 -4.89 7.99
N HIS A 45 0.04 -6.09 7.84
CA HIS A 45 1.20 -6.59 8.59
C HIS A 45 2.53 -5.91 8.23
N LYS A 46 2.65 -5.27 7.07
CA LYS A 46 3.88 -4.56 6.66
C LYS A 46 4.14 -3.38 7.58
N THR A 47 5.40 -3.04 7.78
CA THR A 47 5.77 -1.88 8.60
C THR A 47 5.60 -0.58 7.82
N ARG A 48 5.01 0.42 8.47
CA ARG A 48 4.84 1.77 7.94
C ARG A 48 5.26 2.79 9.00
N TRP A 49 6.06 3.76 8.60
CA TRP A 49 6.45 4.88 9.46
C TRP A 49 6.00 6.20 8.88
N ASP A 50 5.62 7.13 9.75
CA ASP A 50 5.58 8.55 9.42
C ASP A 50 6.86 9.21 9.94
N LEU A 51 7.45 10.07 9.11
CA LEU A 51 8.59 10.92 9.46
C LEU A 51 8.12 12.38 9.43
N GLN A 52 8.20 13.06 10.56
CA GLN A 52 7.89 14.48 10.68
C GLN A 52 9.11 15.27 11.13
N ASP A 53 9.53 16.23 10.31
CA ASP A 53 10.64 17.13 10.62
C ASP A 53 10.53 18.43 9.79
N SER A 54 10.97 19.56 10.35
CA SER A 54 10.98 20.84 9.62
C SER A 54 11.96 20.86 8.44
N ARG A 55 12.97 19.99 8.48
CA ARG A 55 14.00 19.74 7.47
C ARG A 55 13.90 18.30 6.96
N VAL A 56 12.68 17.77 6.81
CA VAL A 56 12.45 16.40 6.32
C VAL A 56 13.11 16.10 4.95
N GLY A 57 13.41 17.11 4.13
CA GLY A 57 14.17 16.94 2.88
C GLY A 57 15.67 16.66 3.06
N GLU A 58 16.23 16.97 4.23
CA GLU A 58 17.62 16.64 4.60
C GLU A 58 17.73 15.21 5.18
N GLN A 59 16.59 14.59 5.50
CA GLN A 59 16.54 13.27 6.11
C GLN A 59 16.77 12.17 5.07
N ARG A 60 17.32 11.04 5.53
CA ARG A 60 17.62 9.87 4.70
C ARG A 60 17.08 8.57 5.32
N PRO A 61 15.75 8.38 5.38
CA PRO A 61 15.18 7.12 5.87
C PRO A 61 15.71 5.94 5.05
N CYS A 62 16.33 4.97 5.74
CA CYS A 62 16.93 3.78 5.11
C CYS A 62 17.90 4.12 3.97
N ASP A 63 18.72 5.17 4.16
CA ASP A 63 19.69 5.68 3.19
C ASP A 63 19.08 6.25 1.90
N LEU A 64 17.76 6.30 1.78
CA LEU A 64 17.03 6.87 0.65
C LEU A 64 16.78 8.35 0.87
N ALA A 65 16.94 9.15 -0.19
CA ALA A 65 16.57 10.56 -0.14
C ALA A 65 15.05 10.70 0.00
N VAL A 66 14.60 11.61 0.86
CA VAL A 66 13.22 12.07 0.79
C VAL A 66 13.07 12.95 -0.45
N PRO A 67 12.07 12.72 -1.32
CA PRO A 67 11.84 13.56 -2.49
C PRO A 67 11.67 15.04 -2.14
N GLU A 68 12.21 15.92 -2.98
CA GLU A 68 12.16 17.37 -2.78
C GLU A 68 10.73 17.90 -2.85
N THR A 69 9.96 17.41 -3.82
CA THR A 69 8.61 17.90 -4.14
C THR A 69 7.54 17.02 -3.49
N PRO A 70 6.57 17.60 -2.76
CA PRO A 70 5.38 16.88 -2.31
C PRO A 70 4.64 16.15 -3.42
N GLY A 71 4.15 14.95 -3.13
CA GLY A 71 3.54 14.05 -4.10
C GLY A 71 4.54 13.18 -4.87
N ARG A 72 5.86 13.39 -4.71
CA ARG A 72 6.87 12.50 -5.30
C ARG A 72 7.27 11.39 -4.34
N CYS A 73 7.71 10.27 -4.92
CA CYS A 73 8.13 9.08 -4.19
C CYS A 73 9.51 8.61 -4.64
N THR A 74 10.21 7.92 -3.75
CA THR A 74 11.43 7.17 -4.07
C THR A 74 11.23 5.73 -3.66
N LEU A 75 11.37 4.80 -4.61
CA LEU A 75 11.30 3.37 -4.38
C LEU A 75 12.69 2.77 -4.63
N ALA A 76 13.27 2.15 -3.61
CA ALA A 76 14.50 1.37 -3.73
C ALA A 76 14.67 0.45 -2.53
N ASN A 77 15.34 -0.69 -2.70
CA ASN A 77 15.65 -1.62 -1.60
C ASN A 77 14.39 -1.99 -0.78
N ASP A 78 13.28 -2.29 -1.46
CA ASP A 78 11.99 -2.59 -0.83
C ASP A 78 11.43 -1.52 0.11
N THR A 79 11.95 -0.29 0.03
CA THR A 79 11.51 0.84 0.83
C THR A 79 10.96 1.91 -0.11
N LEU A 80 9.75 2.36 0.20
CA LEU A 80 9.06 3.41 -0.53
C LEU A 80 8.94 4.63 0.39
N VAL A 81 9.60 5.73 0.01
CA VAL A 81 9.56 7.01 0.72
C VAL A 81 8.66 7.96 -0.06
N ASN A 82 7.58 8.42 0.56
CA ASN A 82 6.55 9.25 -0.07
C ASN A 82 6.57 10.64 0.57
N ARG A 83 6.85 11.68 -0.22
CA ARG A 83 6.82 13.05 0.30
C ARG A 83 5.37 13.53 0.38
N MET A 84 4.84 13.61 1.60
CA MET A 84 3.44 14.02 1.81
C MET A 84 3.26 15.53 1.67
N ASN A 85 4.08 16.30 2.40
CA ASN A 85 4.01 17.76 2.42
C ASN A 85 5.35 18.37 2.83
N ARG A 86 5.39 19.66 3.12
CA ARG A 86 6.65 20.36 3.47
C ARG A 86 7.39 19.76 4.67
N THR A 87 6.71 19.11 5.61
CA THR A 87 7.31 18.65 6.87
C THR A 87 7.11 17.16 7.15
N GLN A 88 6.48 16.41 6.25
CA GLN A 88 6.13 15.01 6.48
C GLN A 88 6.45 14.14 5.27
N ALA A 89 6.89 12.92 5.56
CA ALA A 89 7.00 11.83 4.61
C ALA A 89 6.46 10.54 5.24
N SER A 90 5.79 9.71 4.45
CA SER A 90 5.42 8.35 4.86
C SER A 90 6.36 7.34 4.23
N ILE A 91 6.71 6.30 4.97
CA ILE A 91 7.73 5.31 4.61
C ILE A 91 7.09 3.94 4.71
N TYR A 92 7.03 3.22 3.59
CA TYR A 92 6.47 1.87 3.53
C TYR A 92 7.59 0.86 3.31
N HIS A 93 7.70 -0.13 4.19
CA HIS A 93 8.62 -1.25 4.03
C HIS A 93 7.87 -2.39 3.34
N LEU A 94 8.15 -2.59 2.06
CA LEU A 94 7.44 -3.54 1.19
C LEU A 94 8.07 -4.95 1.20
N GLY A 95 9.31 -5.05 1.68
CA GLY A 95 10.09 -6.29 1.76
C GLY A 95 9.59 -7.25 2.84
N ALA A 96 10.29 -8.38 3.00
CA ALA A 96 9.91 -9.42 3.96
C ALA A 96 10.00 -8.96 5.43
N ALA A 97 10.95 -8.06 5.72
CA ALA A 97 11.16 -7.47 7.04
C ALA A 97 11.54 -6.00 6.91
N ALA A 98 11.13 -5.20 7.89
CA ALA A 98 11.57 -3.82 8.03
C ALA A 98 12.84 -3.73 8.88
N PRO A 99 13.72 -2.75 8.62
CA PRO A 99 14.83 -2.45 9.52
C PRO A 99 14.33 -1.96 10.88
N ALA A 100 15.22 -1.93 11.87
CA ALA A 100 14.91 -1.28 13.14
C ALA A 100 14.65 0.22 12.90
N MET A 101 13.61 0.75 13.55
CA MET A 101 13.31 2.18 13.47
C MET A 101 14.49 3.00 14.03
N PRO A 102 14.95 4.04 13.31
CA PRO A 102 16.03 4.89 13.80
C PRO A 102 15.70 5.55 15.13
N ASP A 103 16.71 5.77 15.97
CA ASP A 103 16.59 6.55 17.21
C ASP A 103 16.54 8.05 16.90
N PHE A 104 15.46 8.47 16.25
CA PHE A 104 15.16 9.85 15.92
C PHE A 104 13.69 10.14 16.23
N PRO A 105 13.38 11.19 17.02
CA PRO A 105 12.03 11.41 17.56
C PRO A 105 10.99 11.79 16.50
N GLY A 106 11.40 12.14 15.28
CA GLY A 106 10.47 12.45 14.20
C GLY A 106 9.83 11.21 13.57
N TYR A 107 10.27 9.99 13.90
CA TYR A 107 9.63 8.75 13.42
C TYR A 107 8.48 8.34 14.33
N THR A 108 7.39 7.88 13.71
CA THR A 108 6.26 7.23 14.37
C THR A 108 5.87 5.97 13.61
N ASP A 109 5.76 4.84 14.32
CA ASP A 109 5.21 3.63 13.73
C ASP A 109 3.68 3.74 13.61
N VAL A 110 3.18 3.67 12.38
CA VAL A 110 1.76 3.79 12.03
C VAL A 110 1.19 2.48 11.46
N SER A 111 1.92 1.37 11.62
CA SER A 111 1.52 0.07 11.09
C SER A 111 0.18 -0.39 11.66
N GLU A 112 -0.06 -0.19 12.96
CA GLU A 112 -1.31 -0.61 13.59
C GLU A 112 -2.43 0.43 13.54
N SER A 113 -2.16 1.67 13.15
CA SER A 113 -3.18 2.73 13.07
C SER A 113 -3.84 2.85 11.70
N THR A 114 -3.34 2.11 10.70
CA THR A 114 -3.76 2.24 9.31
C THR A 114 -4.15 0.89 8.67
N VAL A 115 -5.06 0.96 7.70
CA VAL A 115 -5.22 -0.07 6.67
C VAL A 115 -4.05 0.05 5.69
N PHE A 116 -3.63 -1.07 5.10
CA PHE A 116 -2.71 -1.05 3.98
C PHE A 116 -3.10 -2.10 2.94
N LEU A 117 -3.45 -1.65 1.75
CA LEU A 117 -3.90 -2.50 0.65
C LEU A 117 -3.09 -2.21 -0.62
N ALA A 118 -2.86 -3.24 -1.42
CA ALA A 118 -2.40 -3.10 -2.79
C ALA A 118 -3.51 -3.50 -3.77
N LEU A 119 -3.80 -2.63 -4.75
CA LEU A 119 -4.69 -2.91 -5.86
C LEU A 119 -3.87 -2.82 -7.15
N PHE A 120 -3.69 -3.93 -7.86
CA PHE A 120 -2.84 -3.97 -9.04
C PHE A 120 -3.27 -5.03 -10.06
N GLY A 121 -2.71 -4.94 -11.27
CA GLY A 121 -3.03 -5.81 -12.39
C GLY A 121 -3.80 -5.09 -13.49
N ARG A 122 -4.32 -5.87 -14.45
CA ARG A 122 -5.11 -5.32 -15.56
C ARG A 122 -6.37 -4.66 -15.00
N GLN A 123 -6.73 -3.49 -15.54
CA GLN A 123 -7.96 -2.78 -15.17
C GLN A 123 -8.00 -2.29 -13.71
N ALA A 124 -6.88 -2.32 -12.96
CA ALA A 124 -6.82 -1.83 -11.59
C ALA A 124 -7.25 -0.36 -11.47
N PHE A 125 -6.89 0.47 -12.44
CA PHE A 125 -7.31 1.87 -12.47
C PHE A 125 -8.80 2.05 -12.82
N LEU A 126 -9.39 1.16 -13.64
CA LEU A 126 -10.84 1.18 -13.87
C LEU A 126 -11.63 0.86 -12.60
N VAL A 127 -11.11 -0.03 -11.74
CA VAL A 127 -11.68 -0.25 -10.40
C VAL A 127 -11.57 1.03 -9.57
N ALA A 128 -10.40 1.67 -9.56
CA ALA A 128 -10.15 2.86 -8.75
C ALA A 128 -11.01 4.07 -9.17
N GLU A 129 -11.25 4.27 -10.47
CA GLU A 129 -12.10 5.34 -11.02
C GLU A 129 -13.55 5.28 -10.50
N LYS A 130 -14.05 4.10 -10.13
CA LYS A 130 -15.38 3.96 -9.51
C LYS A 130 -15.42 4.45 -8.06
N LEU A 131 -14.26 4.58 -7.42
CA LEU A 131 -14.12 4.82 -5.98
C LEU A 131 -13.59 6.21 -5.65
N THR A 132 -12.99 6.90 -6.63
CA THR A 132 -12.39 8.22 -6.45
C THR A 132 -12.39 9.04 -7.73
N ASN A 133 -12.35 10.36 -7.56
CA ASN A 133 -12.18 11.33 -8.64
C ASN A 133 -10.71 11.75 -8.83
N LEU A 134 -9.77 11.10 -8.13
CA LEU A 134 -8.34 11.33 -8.32
C LEU A 134 -7.88 10.79 -9.66
N ASP A 135 -7.12 11.58 -10.41
CA ASP A 135 -6.54 11.16 -11.68
C ASP A 135 -5.21 10.44 -11.45
N PHE A 136 -5.25 9.11 -11.39
CA PHE A 136 -4.04 8.28 -11.30
C PHE A 136 -3.35 8.08 -12.64
N LEU A 137 -3.98 8.44 -13.76
CA LEU A 137 -3.46 8.20 -15.09
C LEU A 137 -2.83 9.46 -15.72
N ASP A 138 -2.88 10.61 -15.03
CA ASP A 138 -2.30 11.89 -15.46
C ASP A 138 -0.95 11.68 -16.20
N PRO A 139 -0.88 11.96 -17.51
CA PRO A 139 0.33 11.74 -18.29
C PRO A 139 1.51 12.62 -17.85
N ALA A 140 1.27 13.72 -17.12
CA ALA A 140 2.33 14.56 -16.56
C ALA A 140 2.98 13.96 -15.30
N MET A 141 2.36 12.95 -14.68
CA MET A 141 2.86 12.30 -13.47
C MET A 141 3.60 11.01 -13.79
N GLU A 142 4.90 11.00 -13.52
CA GLU A 142 5.74 9.80 -13.56
C GLU A 142 5.61 9.00 -12.25
N ALA A 143 5.42 7.67 -12.37
CA ALA A 143 5.38 6.76 -11.25
C ALA A 143 6.80 6.40 -10.76
N PRO A 144 7.02 6.24 -9.44
CA PRO A 144 6.01 6.31 -8.39
C PRO A 144 5.66 7.73 -7.94
N PHE A 145 4.38 7.97 -7.64
CA PHE A 145 3.89 9.25 -7.09
C PHE A 145 2.75 9.06 -6.08
N LEU A 146 2.63 10.00 -5.15
CA LEU A 146 1.64 10.04 -4.09
C LEU A 146 0.54 11.06 -4.43
N LEU A 147 -0.71 10.62 -4.34
CA LEU A 147 -1.87 11.48 -4.21
C LEU A 147 -2.47 11.34 -2.81
N GLN A 148 -2.87 12.47 -2.24
CA GLN A 148 -3.63 12.52 -1.00
C GLN A 148 -5.04 12.99 -1.31
N GLY A 149 -6.04 12.16 -1.02
CA GLY A 149 -7.41 12.47 -1.35
C GLY A 149 -8.38 11.35 -1.01
N PRO A 150 -9.67 11.54 -1.31
CA PRO A 150 -10.69 10.59 -0.94
C PRO A 150 -10.63 9.34 -1.82
N LEU A 151 -10.79 8.16 -1.22
CA LEU A 151 -11.23 6.93 -1.90
C LEU A 151 -12.40 6.38 -1.07
N CYS A 152 -13.54 6.11 -1.71
CA CYS A 152 -14.80 5.84 -1.00
C CYS A 152 -15.19 6.94 0.01
N HIS A 153 -14.91 8.21 -0.33
CA HIS A 153 -15.07 9.38 0.55
C HIS A 153 -14.20 9.39 1.82
N VAL A 154 -13.27 8.44 1.96
CA VAL A 154 -12.32 8.38 3.07
C VAL A 154 -10.99 8.99 2.66
N PRO A 155 -10.42 9.94 3.41
CA PRO A 155 -9.08 10.46 3.13
C PRO A 155 -8.03 9.34 3.17
N CYS A 156 -7.32 9.17 2.07
CA CYS A 156 -6.30 8.16 1.88
C CYS A 156 -4.97 8.79 1.45
N GLN A 157 -3.87 8.10 1.75
CA GLN A 157 -2.62 8.25 1.01
C GLN A 157 -2.60 7.16 -0.04
N ILE A 158 -2.46 7.52 -1.32
CA ILE A 158 -2.52 6.59 -2.43
C ILE A 158 -1.29 6.78 -3.30
N VAL A 159 -0.45 5.76 -3.37
CA VAL A 159 0.79 5.78 -4.15
C VAL A 159 0.59 4.94 -5.40
N THR A 160 0.66 5.58 -6.55
CA THR A 160 0.74 4.89 -7.84
C THR A 160 2.17 4.41 -8.02
N LEU A 161 2.37 3.09 -8.17
CA LEU A 161 3.70 2.48 -8.36
C LEU A 161 4.02 2.20 -9.82
N GLU A 162 3.00 1.90 -10.61
CA GLU A 162 3.11 1.61 -12.03
C GLU A 162 1.81 2.06 -12.69
N LYS A 163 1.90 2.62 -13.89
CA LYS A 163 0.75 2.90 -14.72
C LYS A 163 1.06 2.75 -16.19
N THR A 164 0.11 2.19 -16.92
CA THR A 164 0.16 2.05 -18.38
C THR A 164 -1.09 2.69 -18.98
N ALA A 165 -0.99 3.11 -20.25
CA ALA A 165 -2.09 3.78 -20.94
C ALA A 165 -3.33 2.90 -21.14
N ASP A 166 -3.20 1.57 -21.04
CA ASP A 166 -4.30 0.61 -21.12
C ASP A 166 -4.98 0.35 -19.76
N GLY A 167 -4.65 1.12 -18.72
CA GLY A 167 -5.27 1.04 -17.39
C GLY A 167 -4.76 -0.12 -16.53
N ALA A 168 -3.66 -0.75 -16.92
CA ALA A 168 -2.90 -1.66 -16.07
C ALA A 168 -1.88 -0.89 -15.19
N GLY A 169 -1.36 -1.59 -14.18
CA GLY A 169 -0.42 -1.05 -13.20
C GLY A 169 -0.92 -1.32 -11.80
N GLY A 170 -0.67 -0.39 -10.86
CA GLY A 170 -1.17 -0.58 -9.51
C GLY A 170 -0.89 0.56 -8.53
N ILE A 171 -1.69 0.54 -7.48
CA ILE A 171 -1.64 1.49 -6.37
C ILE A 171 -1.45 0.78 -5.04
N LEU A 172 -0.79 1.47 -4.12
CA LEU A 172 -0.83 1.19 -2.70
C LEU A 172 -1.71 2.23 -2.02
N LEU A 173 -2.58 1.83 -1.12
CA LEU A 173 -3.44 2.76 -0.39
C LEU A 173 -3.38 2.52 1.12
N THR A 174 -3.34 3.62 1.86
CA THR A 174 -3.48 3.63 3.33
C THR A 174 -4.55 4.61 3.75
N CYS A 175 -5.29 4.25 4.79
CA CYS A 175 -6.26 5.11 5.46
C CYS A 175 -6.39 4.69 6.92
N SER A 176 -7.17 5.44 7.71
CA SER A 176 -7.41 5.10 9.12
C SER A 176 -7.98 3.69 9.25
N ARG A 177 -7.43 2.92 10.21
CA ARG A 177 -7.79 1.53 10.48
C ARG A 177 -9.30 1.30 10.62
N GLY A 178 -10.02 2.27 11.18
CA GLY A 178 -11.47 2.19 11.41
C GLY A 178 -12.31 2.00 10.15
N TYR A 179 -11.76 2.28 8.97
CA TYR A 179 -12.47 2.12 7.70
C TYR A 179 -12.20 0.80 6.98
N GLY A 180 -11.37 -0.10 7.53
CA GLY A 180 -10.89 -1.30 6.83
C GLY A 180 -11.99 -2.17 6.22
N ASP A 181 -13.00 -2.51 7.00
CA ASP A 181 -14.11 -3.36 6.53
C ASP A 181 -14.90 -2.69 5.39
N SER A 182 -15.30 -1.43 5.56
CA SER A 182 -16.03 -0.66 4.55
C SER A 182 -15.19 -0.42 3.29
N MET A 183 -13.90 -0.14 3.45
CA MET A 183 -12.95 0.05 2.36
C MET A 183 -12.83 -1.23 1.53
N LEU A 184 -12.61 -2.37 2.19
CA LEU A 184 -12.54 -3.66 1.53
C LEU A 184 -13.83 -3.97 0.77
N HIS A 185 -14.99 -3.79 1.42
CA HIS A 185 -16.28 -4.07 0.81
C HIS A 185 -16.48 -3.24 -0.47
N ALA A 186 -16.26 -1.94 -0.40
CA ALA A 186 -16.44 -1.03 -1.52
C ALA A 186 -15.49 -1.36 -2.69
N VAL A 187 -14.22 -1.63 -2.41
CA VAL A 187 -13.24 -2.00 -3.46
C VAL A 187 -13.62 -3.33 -4.11
N MET A 188 -13.97 -4.34 -3.32
CA MET A 188 -14.38 -5.65 -3.84
C MET A 188 -15.66 -5.57 -4.67
N GLU A 189 -16.64 -4.76 -4.26
CA GLU A 189 -17.87 -4.54 -5.01
C GLU A 189 -17.62 -3.79 -6.31
N ALA A 190 -16.83 -2.71 -6.28
CA ALA A 190 -16.47 -1.96 -7.48
C ALA A 190 -15.67 -2.80 -8.49
N GLY A 191 -14.79 -3.68 -8.00
CA GLY A 191 -13.94 -4.52 -8.83
C GLY A 191 -14.59 -5.80 -9.36
N ALA A 192 -15.79 -6.16 -8.88
CA ALA A 192 -16.41 -7.45 -9.19
C ALA A 192 -16.59 -7.69 -10.69
N GLU A 193 -17.02 -6.67 -11.44
CA GLU A 193 -17.23 -6.75 -12.89
C GLU A 193 -15.93 -6.92 -13.70
N PHE A 194 -14.80 -6.48 -13.15
CA PHE A 194 -13.48 -6.59 -13.75
C PHE A 194 -12.78 -7.91 -13.37
N GLY A 195 -13.43 -8.76 -12.58
CA GLY A 195 -12.84 -10.00 -12.10
C GLY A 195 -11.88 -9.82 -10.94
N LEU A 196 -11.99 -8.74 -10.16
CA LEU A 196 -11.15 -8.50 -8.98
C LEU A 196 -11.16 -9.73 -8.05
N ARG A 197 -9.97 -10.14 -7.59
CA ARG A 197 -9.79 -11.26 -6.65
C ARG A 197 -8.93 -10.86 -5.46
N PRO A 198 -9.18 -11.45 -4.27
CA PRO A 198 -8.16 -11.46 -3.24
C PRO A 198 -6.92 -12.19 -3.76
N ALA A 199 -5.75 -11.69 -3.42
CA ALA A 199 -4.50 -12.38 -3.62
C ALA A 199 -3.64 -12.32 -2.37
N GLY A 200 -2.71 -13.27 -2.25
CA GLY A 200 -1.76 -13.31 -1.16
C GLY A 200 -0.50 -12.51 -1.43
N GLU A 201 0.36 -12.42 -0.40
CA GLU A 201 1.59 -11.64 -0.45
C GLU A 201 2.54 -12.10 -1.58
N ASN A 202 2.52 -13.38 -1.98
CA ASN A 202 3.41 -13.88 -3.03
C ASN A 202 3.19 -13.16 -4.38
N ARG A 203 1.93 -12.85 -4.73
CA ARG A 203 1.59 -12.06 -5.92
C ARG A 203 2.12 -10.64 -5.82
N PHE A 204 1.95 -10.03 -4.66
CA PHE A 204 2.44 -8.69 -4.39
C PHE A 204 3.97 -8.61 -4.48
N SER A 205 4.69 -9.54 -3.86
CA SER A 205 6.14 -9.61 -3.91
C SER A 205 6.67 -9.78 -5.33
N ALA A 206 6.05 -10.64 -6.14
CA ALA A 206 6.43 -10.80 -7.54
C ALA A 206 6.24 -9.51 -8.36
N TRP A 207 5.15 -8.78 -8.11
CA TRP A 207 4.90 -7.50 -8.77
C TRP A 207 5.94 -6.43 -8.37
N ILE A 208 6.19 -6.24 -7.07
CA ILE A 208 7.18 -5.25 -6.59
C ILE A 208 8.59 -5.55 -7.11
N GLN A 209 9.01 -6.81 -7.14
CA GLN A 209 10.31 -7.20 -7.69
C GLN A 209 10.43 -6.83 -9.17
N GLY A 210 9.35 -6.98 -9.95
CA GLY A 210 9.31 -6.58 -11.35
C GLY A 210 9.45 -5.07 -11.58
N LEU A 211 9.15 -4.23 -10.59
CA LEU A 211 9.27 -2.77 -10.67
C LEU A 211 10.67 -2.25 -10.30
N GLN A 212 11.47 -3.05 -9.59
CA GLN A 212 12.81 -2.68 -9.13
C GLN A 212 13.93 -3.27 -10.00
N GLY A 213 13.58 -4.10 -10.98
CA GLY A 213 14.50 -4.82 -11.89
C GLY A 213 14.80 -4.09 -13.19
#